data_AF-A0A921FFS0-F1
#
_entry.id   AF-A0A921FFS0-F1
#
_cell.length_a   1.000
_cell.length_b   1.000
_cell.length_c   1.000
_cell.angle_alpha   90.00
_cell.angle_beta   90.00
_cell.angle_gamma   90.00
#
_symmetry.space_group_name_H-M   'P 1'
#
loop_
_entity.id
_entity.type
_entity.pdbx_description
1 polymer ?
#
loop_
_entity_poly.entity_id
_entity_poly.type
_entity_poly.pdbx_seq_one_letter_code
_entity_poly.pdbx_strand_id
1 'polypeptide(L)'
;FLLFGTIASNGLKILVDDQIDFGEKRNMLIASVILVIGIGGAYLQLGNFQLTSVALSTIIGMLLNWILPKKAASEKAQEEKIKQEKQEGKIYQ
;
A
#
# COMPACT_ATOMS: atom_id res chain seq x y z
N PHE A 1 1.20 21.22 17.75
CA PHE A 1 1.81 20.89 16.44
C PHE A 1 3.16 20.19 16.57
N LEU A 2 4.10 20.70 17.40
CA LEU A 2 5.43 20.08 17.59
C LEU A 2 5.38 18.61 18.05
N LEU A 3 4.48 18.26 18.97
CA LEU A 3 4.32 16.86 19.42
C LEU A 3 3.86 15.92 18.29
N PHE A 4 2.82 16.31 17.54
CA PHE A 4 2.36 15.54 16.38
C PHE A 4 3.42 15.44 15.28
N GLY A 5 4.19 16.51 15.05
CA GLY A 5 5.32 16.50 14.12
C GLY A 5 6.42 15.53 14.53
N THR A 6 6.79 15.51 15.81
CA THR A 6 7.81 14.58 16.34
C THR A 6 7.37 13.12 16.23
N ILE A 7 6.09 12.82 16.50
CA ILE A 7 5.52 11.47 16.35
C ILE A 7 5.57 11.03 14.88
N ALA A 8 5.17 11.89 13.95
CA ALA A 8 5.20 11.59 12.52
C ALA A 8 6.64 11.39 12.01
N SER A 9 7.58 12.24 12.42
CA SER A 9 9.00 12.10 12.08
C SER A 9 9.59 10.80 12.63
N ASN A 10 9.25 10.40 13.86
CA ASN A 10 9.69 9.11 14.41
C ASN A 10 9.09 7.93 13.63
N GLY A 11 7.82 8.02 13.22
CA GLY A 11 7.20 7.00 12.35
C GLY A 11 7.91 6.85 11.02
N LEU A 12 8.25 7.97 10.35
CA LEU A 12 9.01 7.94 9.10
C LEU A 12 10.43 7.40 9.31
N LYS A 13 11.08 7.78 10.42
CA LYS A 13 12.42 7.30 10.78
C LYS A 13 12.44 5.77 10.91
N ILE A 14 11.44 5.16 11.53
CA ILE A 14 11.34 3.68 11.61
C ILE A 14 11.37 3.04 10.23
N LEU A 15 10.64 3.60 9.25
CA LEU A 15 10.63 3.07 7.88
C LEU A 15 11.99 3.17 7.18
N VAL A 16 12.76 4.22 7.48
CA VAL A 16 14.10 4.44 6.94
C VAL A 16 15.14 3.57 7.64
N ASP A 17 15.09 3.49 8.97
CA ASP A 17 15.99 2.68 9.80
C ASP A 17 15.82 1.18 9.49
N ASP A 18 14.58 0.73 9.28
CA ASP A 18 14.27 -0.64 8.85
C ASP A 18 14.58 -0.91 7.36
N GLN A 19 15.07 0.10 6.63
CA GLN A 19 15.39 0.05 5.20
C GLN A 19 14.28 -0.59 4.37
N ILE A 20 13.03 -0.14 4.58
CA ILE A 20 11.89 -0.65 3.83
C ILE A 20 12.09 -0.34 2.35
N ASP A 21 12.18 -1.39 1.54
CA ASP A 21 12.29 -1.27 0.09
C ASP A 21 10.95 -0.81 -0.50
N PHE A 22 10.90 0.45 -0.95
CA PHE A 22 9.78 1.04 -1.68
C PHE A 22 9.82 0.76 -3.19
N GLY A 23 10.88 0.15 -3.71
CA GLY A 23 10.91 -0.39 -5.07
C GLY A 23 9.97 -1.58 -5.25
N GLU A 24 9.73 -2.34 -4.18
CA GLU A 24 8.71 -3.37 -4.13
C GLU A 24 7.30 -2.74 -4.17
N LYS A 25 6.58 -2.97 -5.27
CA LYS A 25 5.22 -2.44 -5.50
C LYS A 25 4.26 -2.68 -4.32
N ARG A 26 4.43 -3.82 -3.63
CA ARG A 26 3.65 -4.19 -2.44
C ARG A 26 3.85 -3.20 -1.30
N ASN A 27 5.09 -2.91 -0.93
CA ASN A 27 5.40 -2.03 0.20
C ASN A 27 5.01 -0.59 -0.10
N MET A 28 5.27 -0.12 -1.32
CA MET A 28 4.83 1.19 -1.80
C MET A 28 3.30 1.33 -1.72
N LEU A 29 2.55 0.34 -2.21
CA LEU A 29 1.08 0.38 -2.20
C LEU A 29 0.52 0.40 -0.77
N ILE A 30 1.05 -0.45 0.12
CA ILE A 30 0.64 -0.48 1.53
C ILE A 30 0.86 0.90 2.19
N ALA A 31 2.06 1.47 2.02
CA ALA A 31 2.39 2.78 2.60
C ALA A 31 1.51 3.91 2.03
N SER A 32 1.28 3.92 0.71
CA SER A 32 0.41 4.92 0.08
C SER A 32 -1.04 4.84 0.57
N VAL A 33 -1.61 3.64 0.71
CA VAL A 33 -2.98 3.48 1.20
C VAL A 33 -3.11 3.95 2.66
N ILE A 34 -2.15 3.59 3.53
CA ILE A 34 -2.15 4.04 4.92
C ILE A 34 -2.07 5.58 4.99
N LEU A 35 -1.23 6.20 4.17
CA LEU A 35 -1.08 7.67 4.12
C LEU A 35 -2.34 8.36 3.61
N VAL A 36 -2.95 7.87 2.52
CA VAL A 36 -4.18 8.45 1.95
C VAL A 36 -5.32 8.42 2.97
N ILE A 37 -5.50 7.31 3.68
CA ILE A 37 -6.56 7.18 4.69
C ILE A 37 -6.26 8.02 5.94
N GLY A 38 -5.01 7.97 6.41
CA GLY A 38 -4.58 8.66 7.63
C GLY A 38 -4.62 10.19 7.50
N ILE A 39 -4.15 10.73 6.38
CA ILE A 39 -4.14 12.18 6.08
C ILE A 39 -5.51 12.63 5.58
N GLY A 40 -6.20 11.80 4.80
CA GLY A 40 -7.50 12.12 4.19
C GLY A 40 -8.64 12.30 5.20
N GLY A 41 -8.41 12.00 6.49
CA GLY A 41 -9.40 12.23 7.54
C GLY A 41 -10.63 11.33 7.43
N ALA A 42 -10.50 10.17 6.77
CA ALA A 42 -11.58 9.20 6.67
C ALA A 42 -11.94 8.69 8.08
N TYR A 43 -13.20 8.81 8.46
CA TYR A 43 -13.72 8.26 9.71
C TYR A 43 -14.95 7.41 9.42
N LEU A 44 -15.11 6.31 10.15
CA LEU A 44 -16.25 5.41 10.00
C LEU A 44 -17.10 5.50 11.26
N GLN A 45 -18.36 5.89 11.11
CA GLN A 45 -19.33 5.88 12.21
C GLN A 45 -20.22 4.65 12.09
N LEU A 46 -20.14 3.77 13.09
CA LEU A 46 -20.95 2.57 13.22
C LEU A 46 -21.85 2.76 14.44
N GLY A 47 -23.01 3.37 14.25
CA GLY A 47 -23.92 3.73 15.33
C GLY A 47 -23.26 4.68 16.33
N ASN A 48 -23.05 4.20 17.56
CA ASN A 48 -22.44 4.99 18.64
C ASN A 48 -20.90 4.89 18.68
N PHE A 49 -20.30 4.09 17.79
CA PHE A 49 -18.85 3.90 17.75
C PHE A 49 -18.24 4.67 16.57
N GLN A 50 -17.28 5.56 16.85
CA GLN A 50 -16.56 6.29 15.81
C GLN A 50 -15.13 5.77 15.69
N LEU A 51 -14.84 5.16 14.55
CA LEU A 51 -13.49 4.74 14.21
C LEU A 51 -12.73 5.93 13.63
N THR A 52 -11.67 6.33 14.32
CA THR A 52 -10.81 7.44 13.90
C THR A 52 -9.99 7.05 12.67
N SER A 53 -9.52 8.05 11.92
CA SER A 53 -8.69 7.84 10.73
C SER A 53 -7.41 7.07 11.02
N VAL A 54 -6.80 7.28 12.20
CA VAL A 54 -5.59 6.57 12.64
C VAL A 54 -5.89 5.09 12.91
N ALA A 55 -7.01 4.79 13.57
CA ALA A 55 -7.41 3.41 13.83
C ALA A 55 -7.76 2.68 12.51
N LEU A 56 -8.51 3.37 11.64
CA LEU A 56 -8.90 2.83 10.34
C LEU A 56 -7.68 2.57 9.43
N SER A 57 -6.75 3.52 9.34
CA SER A 57 -5.53 3.35 8.51
C SER A 57 -4.66 2.20 9.01
N THR A 58 -4.55 2.01 10.33
CA THR A 58 -3.80 0.92 10.94
C THR A 58 -4.41 -0.44 10.60
N ILE A 59 -5.74 -0.59 10.74
CA ILE A 59 -6.44 -1.84 10.43
C ILE A 59 -6.32 -2.16 8.94
N ILE A 60 -6.55 -1.17 8.06
CA ILE A 60 -6.41 -1.35 6.61
C ILE A 60 -4.97 -1.75 6.26
N GLY A 61 -3.97 -1.08 6.84
CA GLY A 61 -2.56 -1.38 6.60
C GLY A 61 -2.17 -2.80 7.01
N MET A 62 -2.64 -3.26 8.17
CA MET A 62 -2.42 -4.62 8.66
C MET A 62 -3.08 -5.65 7.76
N LEU A 63 -4.35 -5.42 7.38
CA LEU A 63 -5.09 -6.30 6.47
C LEU A 63 -4.43 -6.38 5.10
N LEU A 64 -4.02 -5.23 4.54
CA LEU A 64 -3.32 -5.18 3.25
C LEU A 64 -1.99 -5.92 3.29
N ASN A 65 -1.20 -5.75 4.35
CA ASN A 65 0.05 -6.47 4.51
C ASN A 65 -0.15 -7.99 4.49
N TRP A 66 -1.26 -8.47 5.06
CA TRP A 66 -1.54 -9.90 5.17
C TRP A 66 -2.15 -10.50 3.89
N ILE A 67 -3.03 -9.76 3.22
CA ILE A 67 -3.71 -10.23 1.99
C ILE A 67 -2.88 -10.02 0.73
N LEU A 68 -1.98 -9.02 0.66
CA LEU A 68 -1.23 -8.76 -0.56
C LEU A 68 -0.23 -9.89 -0.84
N PRO A 69 -0.39 -10.64 -1.95
CA PRO A 69 0.60 -11.61 -2.38
C PRO A 69 1.89 -10.91 -2.79
N LYS A 70 3.04 -11.58 -2.58
CA LYS A 70 4.38 -11.07 -2.94
C LYS A 70 4.58 -10.77 -4.44
N LYS A 71 3.62 -11.11 -5.29
CA LYS A 71 3.59 -10.75 -6.72
C LYS A 71 2.29 -10.01 -6.99
N ALA A 72 2.38 -8.76 -7.47
CA ALA A 72 1.20 -7.99 -7.81
C ALA A 72 0.42 -8.71 -8.93
N ALA A 73 -0.90 -8.85 -8.80
CA ALA A 73 -1.74 -9.42 -9.86
C ALA A 73 -1.60 -8.63 -11.18
N SER A 74 -1.30 -7.33 -11.09
CA SER A 74 -0.98 -6.47 -12.24
C SER A 74 0.29 -6.91 -12.99
N GLU A 75 1.31 -7.44 -12.29
CA GLU A 75 2.50 -8.01 -12.95
C GLU A 75 2.21 -9.33 -13.64
N LYS A 76 1.38 -10.20 -13.04
CA LYS A 76 0.94 -11.44 -13.70
C LYS A 76 0.12 -11.13 -14.95
N ALA A 77 -0.83 -10.21 -14.85
CA ALA A 77 -1.65 -9.78 -15.98
C ALA A 77 -0.83 -9.08 -17.07
N GLN A 78 0.21 -8.32 -16.72
CA GLN A 78 1.09 -7.64 -17.66
C GLN A 78 2.12 -8.60 -18.28
N GLU A 79 2.67 -9.56 -17.53
CA GLU A 79 3.52 -10.64 -18.06
C GLU A 79 2.75 -11.58 -18.99
N GLU A 80 1.49 -11.90 -18.69
CA GLU A 80 0.63 -12.70 -19.56
C GLU A 80 0.31 -11.97 -20.87
N LYS A 81 0.01 -10.66 -20.81
CA LYS A 81 -0.19 -9.82 -22.01
C LYS A 81 1.09 -9.71 -22.87
N ILE A 82 2.25 -9.49 -22.25
CA ILE A 82 3.54 -9.39 -22.97
C ILE A 82 3.97 -10.74 -23.57
N LYS A 83 3.64 -11.87 -22.93
CA LYS A 83 3.90 -13.22 -23.48
C LYS A 83 2.96 -13.56 -24.63
N GLN A 84 1.70 -13.13 -24.58
CA GLN A 84 0.72 -13.31 -25.67
C GLN A 84 1.09 -12.49 -26.91
N GLU A 85 1.47 -11.22 -26.77
CA GLU A 85 1.92 -10.38 -27.89
C GLU A 85 3.20 -10.95 -28.56
N LYS A 86 4.13 -11.51 -27.78
CA LYS A 86 5.34 -12.18 -28.31
C LYS A 86 5.07 -13.52 -28.99
N GLN A 87 3.96 -14.19 -28.66
CA GLN A 87 3.56 -15.45 -29.29
C GLN A 87 2.80 -15.21 -30.60
N GLU A 88 1.92 -14.20 -30.66
CA GLU A 88 1.25 -13.82 -31.91
C GLU A 88 2.22 -13.24 -32.94
N GLY A 89 3.21 -12.42 -32.53
CA GLY A 89 4.21 -11.86 -33.44
C GLY A 89 5.19 -12.88 -34.05
N LYS A 90 5.25 -14.11 -33.53
CA LYS A 90 6.09 -15.20 -34.06
C LYS A 90 5.39 -16.09 -35.09
N ILE A 91 4.09 -15.92 -35.31
CA ILE A 91 3.33 -16.71 -36.29
C ILE A 91 3.31 -16.02 -37.67
N TYR A 92 3.70 -14.74 -37.74
CA TYR A 92 3.74 -13.93 -38.97
C TYR A 92 5.15 -13.65 -39.52
N GLN A 93 6.19 -14.27 -38.95
CA GLN A 93 7.58 -14.25 -39.42
C GLN A 93 8.05 -15.69 -39.60
#